data_AF-A0A699GYT1-F1
#
_entry.id   AF-A0A699GYT1-F1
#
_cell.length_a   1.000
_cell.length_b   1.000
_cell.length_c   1.000
_cell.angle_alpha   90.00
_cell.angle_beta   90.00
_cell.angle_gamma   90.00
#
_symmetry.space_group_name_H-M   'P 1'
#
loop_
_entity.id
_entity.type
_entity.pdbx_description
1 polymer ?
#
loop_
_entity_poly.entity_id
_entity_poly.type
_entity_poly.pdbx_seq_one_letter_code
_entity_poly.pdbx_strand_id
1 'polypeptide(L)'
;MASSSSSSSLLEPAFQFSNNFSPTPKPHLLHTNFSPKPLTVCTAAINPPPPPPEQIPTEVALEAATATTDRRKIVRVAWEKLVRWSRSLRLKAKTDVLERTNKVVVLGGGSFGTAMASHVAGRKAQMEVNMLVRDPQICQSINEKHFNGTYFPDHKLPDNIIATTDAKTAFMGADYCLHAVPVQ
;
A
#
# COMPACT_ATOMS: atom_id res chain seq x y z
N MET A 1 -45.28 46.92 -17.27
CA MET A 1 -44.75 46.05 -16.19
C MET A 1 -43.83 45.03 -16.83
N ALA A 2 -42.55 45.07 -16.44
CA ALA A 2 -41.50 44.24 -17.00
C ALA A 2 -41.67 42.76 -16.61
N SER A 3 -41.41 41.84 -17.53
CA SER A 3 -41.14 40.44 -17.20
C SER A 3 -40.21 39.86 -18.27
N SER A 4 -38.92 40.01 -18.01
CA SER A 4 -37.81 39.33 -18.65
C SER A 4 -37.83 37.84 -18.30
N SER A 5 -37.87 36.96 -19.30
CA SER A 5 -37.62 35.52 -19.13
C SER A 5 -36.27 35.19 -19.78
N SER A 6 -35.23 35.17 -18.95
CA SER A 6 -33.87 34.84 -19.37
C SER A 6 -33.70 33.33 -19.49
N SER A 7 -33.35 32.90 -20.70
CA SER A 7 -32.79 31.60 -21.02
C SER A 7 -31.45 31.43 -20.31
N SER A 8 -31.27 30.39 -19.50
CA SER A 8 -29.94 30.02 -18.97
C SER A 8 -29.53 28.65 -19.49
N SER A 9 -28.43 28.70 -20.23
CA SER A 9 -27.72 27.61 -20.90
C SER A 9 -27.04 26.68 -19.90
N LEU A 10 -27.14 25.38 -20.17
CA LEU A 10 -26.35 24.32 -19.57
C LEU A 10 -24.85 24.59 -19.78
N LEU A 11 -24.09 24.63 -18.69
CA LEU A 11 -22.62 24.58 -18.72
C LEU A 11 -22.17 23.54 -17.69
N GLU A 12 -21.69 22.40 -18.18
CA GLU A 12 -20.86 21.47 -17.42
C GLU A 12 -19.56 22.17 -16.98
N PRO A 13 -19.12 22.00 -15.73
CA PRO A 13 -17.74 22.31 -15.40
C PRO A 13 -16.85 21.12 -15.75
N ALA A 14 -16.01 21.31 -16.77
CA ALA A 14 -14.85 20.48 -17.03
C ALA A 14 -13.92 20.48 -15.80
N PHE A 15 -13.74 19.32 -15.18
CA PHE A 15 -12.77 19.11 -14.11
C PHE A 15 -11.35 19.20 -14.67
N GLN A 16 -10.68 20.34 -14.47
CA GLN A 16 -9.24 20.48 -14.68
C GLN A 16 -8.49 20.00 -13.44
N PHE A 17 -7.71 18.93 -13.60
CA PHE A 17 -6.78 18.46 -12.58
C PHE A 17 -5.53 19.36 -12.62
N SER A 18 -5.46 20.36 -11.75
CA SER A 18 -4.24 21.17 -11.57
C SER A 18 -3.26 20.39 -10.68
N ASN A 19 -2.29 19.74 -11.32
CA ASN A 19 -1.12 19.18 -10.63
C ASN A 19 -0.19 20.32 -10.18
N ASN A 20 -0.56 21.01 -9.10
CA ASN A 20 0.34 21.93 -8.40
C ASN A 20 1.23 21.14 -7.42
N PHE A 21 2.20 20.42 -7.95
CA PHE A 21 3.33 19.93 -7.16
C PHE A 21 4.51 20.89 -7.39
N SER A 22 4.68 21.83 -6.47
CA SER A 22 5.89 22.63 -6.38
C SER A 22 7.06 21.73 -5.93
N PRO A 23 8.20 21.72 -6.64
CA PRO A 23 9.37 20.98 -6.18
C PRO A 23 9.94 21.68 -4.94
N THR A 24 10.07 20.94 -3.83
CA THR A 24 10.74 21.44 -2.63
C THR A 24 12.23 21.70 -2.91
N PRO A 25 12.85 22.72 -2.29
CA PRO A 25 14.25 23.02 -2.49
C PRO A 25 15.16 21.93 -1.89
N LYS A 26 16.25 21.63 -2.62
CA LYS A 26 17.30 20.67 -2.24
C LYS A 26 17.86 21.01 -0.85
N PRO A 27 18.02 20.04 0.07
CA PRO A 27 18.68 20.30 1.33
C PRO A 27 20.18 20.58 1.10
N HIS A 28 20.64 21.73 1.59
CA HIS A 28 22.05 22.08 1.65
C HIS A 28 22.81 21.10 2.56
N LEU A 29 23.91 20.55 2.06
CA LEU A 29 24.81 19.66 2.80
C LEU A 29 25.49 20.44 3.92
N LEU A 30 25.15 20.13 5.18
CA LEU A 30 25.99 20.43 6.33
C LEU A 30 26.99 19.28 6.48
N HIS A 31 28.27 19.58 6.30
CA HIS A 31 29.37 18.67 6.62
C HIS A 31 29.41 18.45 8.14
N THR A 32 28.86 17.32 8.60
CA THR A 32 29.15 16.81 9.95
C THR A 32 30.29 15.82 9.83
N ASN A 33 31.43 16.14 10.45
CA ASN A 33 32.57 15.24 10.56
C ASN A 33 32.21 14.09 11.51
N PHE A 34 31.63 13.03 10.96
CA PHE A 34 31.43 11.77 11.67
C PHE A 34 32.70 10.93 11.54
N SER A 35 33.48 10.88 12.62
CA SER A 35 34.61 9.95 12.73
C SER A 35 34.09 8.53 12.98
N PRO A 36 34.33 7.56 12.07
CA PRO A 36 33.92 6.19 12.31
C PRO A 36 34.88 5.54 13.31
N LYS A 37 34.37 5.18 14.50
CA LYS A 37 35.03 4.19 15.36
C LYS A 37 35.08 2.85 14.62
N PRO A 38 36.19 2.10 14.67
CA PRO A 38 36.31 0.86 13.92
C PRO A 38 35.39 -0.20 14.53
N LEU A 39 34.49 -0.74 13.72
CA LEU A 39 33.74 -1.94 14.06
C LEU A 39 34.68 -3.13 13.95
N THR A 40 34.91 -3.80 15.08
CA THR A 40 35.58 -5.10 15.17
C THR A 40 34.81 -6.12 14.33
N VAL A 41 35.40 -6.52 13.20
CA VAL A 41 34.92 -7.65 12.39
C VAL A 41 35.35 -8.94 13.09
N CYS A 42 34.39 -9.77 13.48
CA CYS A 42 34.66 -11.11 14.01
C CYS A 42 35.38 -11.95 12.94
N THR A 43 36.56 -12.42 13.28
CA THR A 43 37.42 -13.28 12.46
C THR A 43 36.80 -14.67 12.32
N ALA A 44 36.07 -14.92 11.23
CA ALA A 44 35.68 -16.27 10.84
C ALA A 44 36.10 -16.52 9.38
N ALA A 45 37.02 -17.48 9.23
CA ALA A 45 37.64 -17.94 7.98
C ALA A 45 38.46 -16.88 7.22
N ILE A 46 39.68 -16.63 7.72
CA ILE A 46 40.78 -16.11 6.89
C ILE A 46 41.03 -17.19 5.82
N ASN A 47 40.54 -16.96 4.60
CA ASN A 47 41.12 -17.64 3.45
C ASN A 47 42.61 -17.29 3.44
N PRO A 48 43.54 -18.26 3.29
CA PRO A 48 44.96 -17.96 3.23
C PRO A 48 45.21 -16.89 2.14
N PRO A 49 46.16 -15.95 2.38
CA PRO A 49 46.46 -14.92 1.40
C PRO A 49 46.79 -15.60 0.06
N PRO A 50 46.23 -15.10 -1.07
CA PRO A 50 46.49 -15.70 -2.36
C PRO A 50 48.01 -15.68 -2.63
N PRO A 51 48.57 -16.73 -3.23
CA PRO A 51 49.99 -16.76 -3.59
C PRO A 51 50.36 -15.54 -4.46
N PRO A 52 51.63 -15.07 -4.43
CA PRO A 52 52.10 -14.01 -5.31
C PRO A 52 51.70 -14.33 -6.76
N PRO A 53 51.38 -13.32 -7.59
CA PRO A 53 50.97 -13.58 -8.97
C PRO A 53 52.12 -14.22 -9.72
N GLU A 54 52.13 -15.56 -9.80
CA GLU A 54 52.74 -16.26 -10.92
C GLU A 54 52.16 -15.61 -12.17
N GLN A 55 53.02 -15.26 -13.12
CA GLN A 55 52.62 -14.59 -14.35
C GLN A 55 51.73 -15.53 -15.16
N ILE A 56 50.44 -15.50 -14.83
CA ILE A 56 49.36 -16.05 -15.63
C ILE A 56 49.46 -15.34 -16.97
N PRO A 57 49.56 -16.05 -18.11
CA PRO A 57 49.58 -15.43 -19.43
C PRO A 57 48.44 -14.43 -19.53
N THR A 58 48.71 -13.24 -20.09
CA THR A 58 47.74 -12.14 -20.22
C THR A 58 46.42 -12.56 -20.88
N GLU A 59 46.44 -13.61 -21.71
CA GLU A 59 45.25 -14.27 -22.25
C GLU A 59 44.36 -14.91 -21.17
N VAL A 60 44.95 -15.63 -20.21
CA VAL A 60 44.20 -16.32 -19.14
C VAL A 60 43.60 -15.31 -18.14
N ALA A 61 44.24 -14.15 -17.93
CA ALA A 61 43.67 -13.07 -17.12
C ALA A 61 42.49 -12.36 -17.80
N LEU A 62 42.55 -12.16 -19.12
CA LEU A 62 41.44 -11.61 -19.91
C LEU A 62 40.29 -12.61 -20.03
N GLU A 63 40.59 -13.91 -20.19
CA GLU A 63 39.59 -14.98 -20.14
C GLU A 63 38.93 -15.10 -18.77
N ALA A 64 39.68 -14.98 -17.67
CA ALA A 64 39.12 -14.98 -16.32
C ALA A 64 38.22 -13.75 -16.06
N ALA A 65 38.60 -12.57 -16.58
CA ALA A 65 37.81 -11.34 -16.46
C ALA A 65 36.51 -11.36 -17.31
N THR A 66 36.58 -11.96 -18.50
CA THR A 66 35.40 -12.13 -19.37
C THR A 66 34.46 -13.21 -18.83
N ALA A 67 34.98 -14.34 -18.37
CA ALA A 67 34.19 -15.41 -17.73
C ALA A 67 33.45 -14.93 -16.47
N THR A 68 34.09 -14.09 -15.65
CA THR A 68 33.44 -13.48 -14.48
C THR A 68 32.35 -12.47 -14.86
N THR A 69 32.57 -11.70 -15.93
CA THR A 69 31.57 -10.79 -16.49
C THR A 69 30.35 -11.54 -17.03
N ASP A 70 30.56 -12.65 -17.71
CA ASP A 70 29.48 -13.47 -18.26
C ASP A 70 28.70 -14.21 -17.16
N ARG A 71 29.38 -14.68 -16.11
CA ARG A 71 28.70 -15.21 -14.92
C ARG A 71 27.79 -14.17 -14.25
N ARG A 72 28.23 -12.91 -14.13
CA ARG A 72 27.42 -11.82 -13.57
C ARG A 72 26.20 -11.52 -14.44
N LYS A 73 26.34 -11.56 -15.77
CA LYS A 73 25.21 -11.41 -16.71
C LYS A 73 24.21 -12.55 -16.55
N ILE A 74 24.67 -13.80 -16.50
CA ILE A 74 23.83 -14.99 -16.32
C ILE A 74 23.05 -14.91 -15.00
N VAL A 75 23.73 -14.59 -13.89
CA VAL A 75 23.08 -14.43 -12.58
C VAL A 75 22.04 -13.31 -12.61
N ARG A 76 22.34 -12.17 -13.24
CA ARG A 76 21.38 -11.06 -13.40
C ARG A 76 20.15 -11.49 -14.18
N VAL A 77 20.32 -12.15 -15.32
CA VAL A 77 19.20 -12.63 -16.16
C VAL A 77 18.36 -13.67 -15.41
N ALA A 78 19.00 -14.60 -14.68
CA ALA A 78 18.29 -15.57 -13.85
C ALA A 78 17.50 -14.89 -12.72
N TRP A 79 18.09 -13.89 -12.06
CA TRP A 79 17.43 -13.11 -11.02
C TRP A 79 16.25 -12.30 -11.57
N GLU A 80 16.40 -11.66 -12.73
CA GLU A 80 15.31 -10.93 -13.39
C GLU A 80 14.13 -11.86 -13.74
N LYS A 81 14.40 -13.07 -14.25
CA LYS A 81 13.38 -14.09 -14.51
C LYS A 81 12.66 -14.50 -13.23
N LEU A 82 13.40 -14.78 -12.16
CA LEU A 82 12.84 -15.13 -10.86
C LEU A 82 11.96 -14.00 -10.29
N VAL A 83 12.43 -12.75 -10.34
CA VAL A 83 11.69 -11.59 -9.83
C VAL A 83 10.43 -11.34 -10.64
N ARG A 84 10.45 -11.51 -11.96
CA ARG A 84 9.23 -11.40 -12.80
C ARG A 84 8.20 -12.46 -12.42
N TRP A 85 8.62 -13.71 -12.22
CA TRP A 85 7.74 -14.78 -11.75
C TRP A 85 7.21 -14.51 -10.34
N SER A 86 8.04 -14.02 -9.43
CA SER A 86 7.63 -13.63 -8.07
C SER A 86 6.53 -12.56 -8.07
N ARG A 87 6.62 -11.55 -8.95
CA ARG A 87 5.57 -10.53 -9.12
C ARG A 87 4.26 -11.15 -9.60
N SER A 88 4.31 -12.05 -10.59
CA SER A 88 3.13 -12.75 -11.09
C SER A 88 2.46 -13.62 -10.02
N LEU A 89 3.25 -14.40 -9.28
CA LEU A 89 2.76 -15.23 -8.18
C LEU A 89 2.08 -14.39 -7.09
N ARG A 90 2.67 -13.23 -6.73
CA ARG A 90 2.10 -12.33 -5.73
C ARG A 90 0.77 -11.71 -6.17
N LEU A 91 0.63 -11.37 -7.46
CA LEU A 91 -0.64 -10.89 -8.02
C LEU A 91 -1.70 -11.99 -7.97
N LYS A 92 -1.37 -13.21 -8.38
CA LYS A 92 -2.29 -14.35 -8.36
C LYS A 92 -2.77 -14.68 -6.94
N ALA A 93 -1.86 -14.68 -5.96
CA ALA A 93 -2.20 -14.89 -4.56
C ALA A 93 -3.09 -13.76 -3.99
N LYS A 94 -2.84 -12.49 -4.38
CA LYS A 94 -3.68 -11.36 -3.97
C LYS A 94 -5.10 -11.48 -4.51
N THR A 95 -5.25 -11.83 -5.79
CA THR A 95 -6.57 -12.05 -6.39
C THR A 95 -7.30 -13.18 -5.69
N ASP A 96 -6.62 -14.31 -5.45
CA ASP A 96 -7.21 -15.45 -4.74
C ASP A 96 -7.73 -15.09 -3.34
N VAL A 97 -6.98 -14.27 -2.58
CA VAL A 97 -7.44 -13.75 -1.27
C VAL A 97 -8.73 -12.96 -1.41
N LEU A 98 -8.77 -12.01 -2.35
CA LEU A 98 -9.95 -11.16 -2.52
C LEU A 98 -11.17 -11.95 -3.00
N GLU A 99 -10.98 -12.91 -3.92
CA GLU A 99 -12.06 -13.74 -4.44
C GLU A 99 -12.69 -14.61 -3.34
N ARG A 100 -11.89 -15.22 -2.47
CA ARG A 100 -12.40 -16.05 -1.37
C ARG A 100 -12.98 -15.27 -0.19
N THR A 101 -12.63 -13.98 -0.06
CA THR A 101 -13.11 -13.15 1.04
C THR A 101 -14.54 -12.71 0.77
N ASN A 102 -15.46 -13.08 1.67
CA ASN A 102 -16.87 -12.73 1.58
C ASN A 102 -17.25 -11.67 2.61
N LYS A 103 -16.61 -11.66 3.79
CA LYS A 103 -16.96 -10.71 4.85
C LYS A 103 -15.74 -10.19 5.60
N VAL A 104 -15.71 -8.87 5.81
CA VAL A 104 -14.68 -8.19 6.61
C VAL A 104 -15.34 -7.38 7.72
N VAL A 105 -14.77 -7.43 8.91
CA VAL A 105 -15.22 -6.63 10.06
C VAL A 105 -14.23 -5.50 10.31
N VAL A 106 -14.73 -4.29 10.57
CA VAL A 106 -13.95 -3.13 10.99
C VAL A 106 -14.40 -2.72 12.38
N LEU A 107 -13.48 -2.74 13.35
CA LEU A 107 -13.74 -2.34 14.73
C LEU A 107 -13.43 -0.85 14.87
N GLY A 108 -14.46 -0.04 15.08
CA GLY A 108 -14.35 1.40 15.28
C GLY A 108 -15.02 2.22 14.18
N GLY A 109 -15.94 3.10 14.59
CA GLY A 109 -16.66 4.03 13.72
C GLY A 109 -16.03 5.42 13.58
N GLY A 110 -14.74 5.56 13.93
CA GLY A 110 -14.01 6.83 13.77
C GLY A 110 -13.62 7.11 12.31
N SER A 111 -12.88 8.19 12.09
CA SER A 111 -12.41 8.58 10.74
C SER A 111 -11.58 7.49 10.06
N PHE A 112 -10.59 6.93 10.75
CA PHE A 112 -9.73 5.87 10.19
C PHE A 112 -10.50 4.57 9.90
N GLY A 113 -11.34 4.11 10.84
CA GLY A 113 -12.15 2.92 10.65
C GLY A 113 -13.14 3.07 9.49
N THR A 114 -13.80 4.22 9.38
CA THR A 114 -14.72 4.54 8.28
C THR A 114 -14.00 4.59 6.93
N ALA A 115 -12.82 5.21 6.86
CA ALA A 115 -12.01 5.24 5.65
C ALA A 115 -11.58 3.84 5.21
N MET A 116 -11.14 3.01 6.15
CA MET A 116 -10.75 1.62 5.87
C MET A 116 -11.95 0.78 5.43
N ALA A 117 -13.11 0.93 6.06
CA ALA A 117 -14.34 0.25 5.66
C ALA A 117 -14.72 0.61 4.21
N SER A 118 -14.77 1.90 3.88
CA SER A 118 -15.02 2.38 2.51
C SER A 118 -14.00 1.83 1.51
N HIS A 119 -12.72 1.87 1.87
CA HIS A 119 -11.66 1.38 0.99
C HIS A 119 -11.77 -0.13 0.71
N VAL A 120 -12.06 -0.93 1.73
CA VAL A 120 -12.22 -2.39 1.62
C VAL A 120 -13.49 -2.72 0.84
N ALA A 121 -14.60 -2.08 1.17
CA ALA A 121 -15.89 -2.26 0.49
C ALA A 121 -15.79 -1.99 -1.02
N GLY A 122 -14.99 -1.00 -1.44
CA GLY A 122 -14.75 -0.70 -2.85
C GLY A 122 -13.87 -1.72 -3.59
N ARG A 123 -13.28 -2.72 -2.93
CA ARG A 123 -12.45 -3.74 -3.59
C ARG A 123 -13.27 -4.84 -4.26
N LYS A 124 -14.43 -5.19 -3.71
CA LYS A 124 -15.31 -6.27 -4.19
C LYS A 124 -16.75 -5.94 -3.81
N ALA A 125 -17.61 -5.69 -4.81
CA ALA A 125 -18.99 -5.26 -4.58
C ALA A 125 -19.84 -6.27 -3.80
N GLN A 126 -19.56 -7.57 -3.96
CA GLN A 126 -20.28 -8.65 -3.29
C GLN A 126 -19.75 -8.94 -1.87
N MET A 127 -18.69 -8.27 -1.43
CA MET A 127 -18.12 -8.46 -0.10
C MET A 127 -18.89 -7.62 0.91
N GLU A 128 -19.35 -8.24 1.99
CA GLU A 128 -20.01 -7.57 3.12
C GLU A 128 -18.94 -6.94 4.03
N VAL A 129 -19.09 -5.67 4.36
CA VAL A 129 -18.19 -4.98 5.30
C VAL A 129 -18.98 -4.53 6.52
N ASN A 130 -18.75 -5.20 7.64
CA ASN A 130 -19.44 -4.88 8.89
C ASN A 130 -18.60 -3.94 9.76
N MET A 131 -19.17 -2.79 10.11
CA MET A 131 -18.56 -1.86 11.05
C MET A 131 -19.13 -2.08 12.44
N LEU A 132 -18.30 -2.53 13.38
CA LEU A 132 -18.67 -2.55 14.80
C LEU A 132 -18.44 -1.15 15.37
N VAL A 133 -19.55 -0.47 15.69
CA VAL A 133 -19.55 0.88 16.24
C VAL A 133 -20.14 0.88 17.65
N ARG A 134 -19.66 1.79 18.50
CA ARG A 134 -20.17 1.91 19.88
C ARG A 134 -21.44 2.77 19.96
N ASP A 135 -21.54 3.79 19.11
CA ASP A 135 -22.64 4.75 19.13
C ASP A 135 -23.80 4.27 18.25
N PRO A 136 -25.00 4.04 18.81
CA PRO A 136 -26.17 3.63 18.04
C PRO A 136 -26.64 4.69 17.03
N GLN A 137 -26.41 5.98 17.27
CA GLN A 137 -26.78 7.03 16.32
C GLN A 137 -25.92 6.98 15.05
N ILE A 138 -24.62 6.74 15.22
CA ILE A 138 -23.70 6.51 14.08
C ILE A 138 -24.11 5.23 13.35
N CYS A 139 -24.43 4.16 14.08
CA CYS A 139 -24.90 2.90 13.50
C CYS A 139 -26.12 3.12 12.60
N GLN A 140 -27.13 3.83 13.11
CA GLN A 140 -28.35 4.14 12.37
C GLN A 140 -28.06 5.04 11.15
N SER A 141 -27.26 6.09 11.33
CA SER A 141 -26.89 7.00 10.23
C SER A 141 -26.17 6.28 9.09
N ILE A 142 -25.26 5.35 9.40
CA ILE A 142 -24.57 4.56 8.39
C ILE A 142 -25.56 3.64 7.67
N ASN A 143 -26.43 2.93 8.39
CA ASN A 143 -27.35 1.98 7.76
C ASN A 143 -28.48 2.63 6.95
N GLU A 144 -28.98 3.78 7.38
CA GLU A 144 -30.11 4.45 6.72
C GLU A 144 -29.68 5.43 5.63
N LYS A 145 -28.58 6.15 5.86
CA LYS A 145 -28.14 7.25 4.98
C LYS A 145 -26.86 6.92 4.24
N HIS A 146 -26.12 5.89 4.67
CA HIS A 146 -24.76 5.61 4.22
C HIS A 146 -23.83 6.81 4.45
N PHE A 147 -23.96 7.47 5.60
CA PHE A 147 -23.07 8.55 6.01
C PHE A 147 -22.66 8.41 7.47
N ASN A 148 -21.38 8.69 7.73
CA ASN A 148 -20.88 8.91 9.08
C ASN A 148 -20.76 10.43 9.31
N GLY A 149 -21.87 11.08 9.66
CA GLY A 149 -21.94 12.54 9.79
C GLY A 149 -20.91 13.15 10.74
N THR A 150 -20.45 12.38 11.75
CA THR A 150 -19.48 12.85 12.75
C THR A 150 -18.05 12.89 12.24
N TYR A 151 -17.65 11.88 11.45
CA TYR A 151 -16.25 11.70 11.04
C TYR A 151 -16.01 11.84 9.53
N PHE A 152 -17.08 11.79 8.74
CA PHE A 152 -17.07 11.78 7.28
C PHE A 152 -18.38 12.39 6.70
N PRO A 153 -18.68 13.66 7.00
CA PRO A 153 -19.98 14.28 6.67
C PRO A 153 -20.27 14.37 5.16
N ASP A 154 -19.23 14.54 4.33
CA ASP A 154 -19.39 14.79 2.89
C ASP A 154 -19.16 13.56 2.01
N HIS A 155 -18.97 12.37 2.60
CA HIS A 155 -18.69 11.16 1.84
C HIS A 155 -19.73 10.08 2.07
N LYS A 156 -20.45 9.75 0.98
CA LYS A 156 -21.37 8.62 0.97
C LYS A 156 -20.58 7.32 0.99
N LEU A 157 -20.90 6.46 1.94
CA LEU A 157 -20.34 5.13 2.09
C LEU A 157 -20.93 4.16 1.05
N PRO A 158 -20.15 3.16 0.61
CA PRO A 158 -20.67 2.06 -0.22
C PRO A 158 -21.85 1.33 0.43
N ASP A 159 -22.80 0.88 -0.39
CA ASP A 159 -24.05 0.25 0.06
C ASP A 159 -23.82 -1.12 0.72
N ASN A 160 -22.67 -1.76 0.47
CA ASN A 160 -22.24 -3.02 1.08
C ASN A 160 -21.59 -2.85 2.46
N ILE A 161 -21.63 -1.65 3.04
CA ILE A 161 -21.22 -1.38 4.41
C ILE A 161 -22.43 -1.43 5.34
N ILE A 162 -22.34 -2.24 6.39
CA ILE A 162 -23.38 -2.40 7.40
C ILE A 162 -22.78 -2.09 8.77
N ALA A 163 -23.35 -1.14 9.49
CA ALA A 163 -22.98 -0.87 10.87
C ALA A 163 -23.80 -1.71 11.85
N THR A 164 -23.17 -2.17 12.92
CA THR A 164 -23.83 -2.84 14.04
C THR A 164 -23.19 -2.41 15.36
N THR A 165 -23.97 -2.42 16.44
CA THR A 165 -23.49 -2.26 17.82
C THR A 165 -23.27 -3.60 18.53
N ASP A 166 -23.76 -4.70 17.95
CA ASP A 166 -23.58 -6.05 18.49
C ASP A 166 -22.35 -6.73 17.89
N ALA A 167 -21.40 -7.07 18.77
CA ALA A 167 -20.18 -7.74 18.36
C ALA A 167 -20.45 -9.14 17.76
N LYS A 168 -21.44 -9.88 18.28
CA LYS A 168 -21.71 -11.25 17.82
C LYS A 168 -22.13 -11.25 16.35
N THR A 169 -23.08 -10.39 15.99
CA THR A 169 -23.52 -10.22 14.59
C THR A 169 -22.42 -9.66 13.69
N ALA A 170 -21.55 -8.78 14.19
CA ALA A 170 -20.41 -8.29 13.43
C ALA A 170 -19.49 -9.43 13.00
N PHE A 171 -19.04 -10.26 13.95
CA PHE A 171 -18.05 -11.31 13.72
C PHE A 171 -18.57 -12.58 13.05
N MET A 172 -19.89 -12.80 13.07
CA MET A 172 -20.47 -14.01 12.51
C MET A 172 -20.19 -14.10 11.00
N GLY A 173 -19.42 -15.14 10.62
CA GLY A 173 -19.01 -15.40 9.23
C GLY A 173 -17.92 -14.47 8.69
N ALA A 174 -17.21 -13.72 9.54
CA ALA A 174 -16.14 -12.84 9.13
C ALA A 174 -14.85 -13.60 8.77
N ASP A 175 -14.26 -13.30 7.61
CA ASP A 175 -12.97 -13.85 7.19
C ASP A 175 -11.79 -13.05 7.76
N TYR A 176 -11.96 -11.74 7.87
CA TYR A 176 -10.94 -10.81 8.34
C TYR A 176 -11.52 -9.78 9.31
N CYS A 177 -10.67 -9.30 10.21
CA CYS A 177 -10.99 -8.23 11.15
C CYS A 177 -9.91 -7.13 11.11
N LEU A 178 -10.35 -5.89 10.98
CA LEU A 178 -9.51 -4.69 11.04
C LEU A 178 -9.78 -3.97 12.35
N HIS A 179 -8.77 -3.90 13.21
CA HIS A 179 -8.87 -3.20 14.49
C HIS A 179 -8.46 -1.73 14.33
N ALA A 180 -9.44 -0.82 14.36
CA ALA A 180 -9.24 0.63 14.26
C ALA A 180 -9.64 1.36 15.56
N VAL A 181 -9.73 0.64 16.67
CA VAL A 181 -9.98 1.21 18.00
C VAL A 181 -8.65 1.76 18.56
N PRO A 182 -8.62 3.01 19.05
CA PRO A 182 -7.43 3.59 19.66
C PRO A 182 -6.91 2.74 20.83
N VAL A 183 -5.58 2.61 20.93
CA VAL A 183 -4.90 2.02 22.09
C VAL A 183 -4.64 3.13 23.10
N GLN A 184 -5.37 3.12 24.21
CA GLN A 184 -5.18 4.00 25.36
C GLN A 184 -5.13 3.16 26.63
#